data_AF-A0A7S3GTX0-F1
#
_entry.id   AF-A0A7S3GTX0-F1
#
_cell.length_a   1.000
_cell.length_b   1.000
_cell.length_c   1.000
_cell.angle_alpha   90.00
_cell.angle_beta   90.00
_cell.angle_gamma   90.00
#
_symmetry.space_group_name_H-M   'P 1'
#
loop_
_entity.id
_entity.type
_entity.pdbx_description
1 polymer ?
#
loop_
_entity_poly.entity_id
_entity_poly.type
_entity_poly.pdbx_seq_one_letter_code
_entity_poly.pdbx_strand_id
1 'polypeptide(L)'
;MSDFIEENNVTTKLAQDVQQELPTIYVSVKNLIACALGKNYEESFEAKIKPQNVMTCAKFLLQAIRSCPLPDIEQFCEEHPQPEDQLGVDRLDDICKYKVIHALRYKAEEKGGKITRLFGKSYIKWSKSWNLFRNTTVELLQQNTHIPLEEIEYFLKTYEASLDLEDKPEGVENNEKLIWATDFNGVLLEMQKERHQRVEGRQKDVPTEEEDPNSLEAQLFGAPSQPSVRGRNDSQATAVPSLNFNNNGEIVASRQSSMTSLNLNAYSGSPLQDSNLRTLDVRSRATTMEQLGLEPPLYESLTRCISHDPAHVQDRERSTTLDLFAYEQQGFAASCPQSLVSSPKAGASRSYLYNAERRLNEHSSNDST
;
A
#
# COMPACT_ATOMS: atom_id res chain seq x y z
N MET A 1 25.27 -32.81 -14.90
CA MET A 1 25.83 -32.34 -13.61
C MET A 1 25.99 -30.82 -13.61
N SER A 2 26.34 -30.20 -14.74
CA SER A 2 26.38 -28.73 -14.90
C SER A 2 25.01 -28.07 -14.68
N ASP A 3 23.92 -28.63 -15.24
CA ASP A 3 22.57 -28.04 -15.14
C ASP A 3 22.05 -27.91 -13.69
N PHE A 4 22.45 -28.82 -12.80
CA PHE A 4 22.06 -28.78 -11.37
C PHE A 4 22.79 -27.67 -10.59
N ILE A 5 24.00 -27.29 -11.02
CA ILE A 5 24.75 -26.20 -10.39
C ILE A 5 24.13 -24.85 -10.79
N GLU A 6 23.65 -24.74 -12.04
CA GLU A 6 23.00 -23.53 -12.53
C GLU A 6 21.65 -23.26 -11.85
N GLU A 7 20.81 -24.29 -11.67
CA GLU A 7 19.50 -24.15 -11.00
C GLU A 7 19.63 -23.67 -9.54
N ASN A 8 20.63 -24.17 -8.80
CA ASN A 8 20.92 -23.72 -7.44
C ASN A 8 21.38 -22.26 -7.38
N ASN A 9 22.02 -21.77 -8.45
CA ASN A 9 22.47 -20.38 -8.51
C ASN A 9 21.28 -19.42 -8.70
N VAL A 10 20.33 -19.76 -9.57
CA VAL A 10 19.13 -18.93 -9.83
C VAL A 10 18.27 -18.80 -8.57
N THR A 11 17.96 -19.91 -7.90
CA THR A 11 17.16 -19.91 -6.67
C THR A 11 17.83 -19.14 -5.53
N THR A 12 19.15 -19.29 -5.38
CA THR A 12 19.94 -18.55 -4.38
C THR A 12 19.91 -17.05 -4.67
N LYS A 13 20.06 -16.65 -5.93
CA LYS A 13 19.99 -15.25 -6.35
C LYS A 13 18.60 -14.65 -6.07
N LEU A 14 17.52 -15.33 -6.47
CA LEU A 14 16.16 -14.89 -6.18
C LEU A 14 15.92 -14.74 -4.67
N ALA A 15 16.44 -15.67 -3.87
CA ALA A 15 16.33 -15.59 -2.41
C ALA A 15 17.08 -14.38 -1.83
N GLN A 16 18.28 -14.07 -2.36
CA GLN A 16 19.04 -12.88 -1.97
C GLN A 16 18.32 -11.60 -2.38
N ASP A 17 17.80 -11.53 -3.61
CA ASP A 17 17.06 -10.38 -4.13
C ASP A 17 15.86 -10.06 -3.23
N VAL A 18 15.09 -11.08 -2.84
CA VAL A 18 13.95 -10.93 -1.93
C VAL A 18 14.37 -10.49 -0.53
N GLN A 19 15.46 -11.05 0.02
CA GLN A 19 15.91 -10.73 1.37
C GLN A 19 16.51 -9.32 1.50
N GLN A 20 17.07 -8.79 0.41
CA GLN A 20 17.65 -7.46 0.35
C GLN A 20 16.66 -6.40 -0.16
N GLU A 21 15.45 -6.82 -0.53
CA GLU A 21 14.44 -5.93 -1.10
C GLU A 21 14.01 -4.85 -0.11
N LEU A 22 14.13 -3.59 -0.55
CA LEU A 22 13.67 -2.42 0.17
C LEU A 22 12.80 -1.55 -0.75
N PRO A 23 11.78 -0.85 -0.21
CA PRO A 23 11.34 -0.89 1.17
C PRO A 23 10.58 -2.18 1.52
N THR A 24 10.57 -2.52 2.82
CA THR A 24 9.75 -3.62 3.33
C THR A 24 8.27 -3.26 3.31
N ILE A 25 7.39 -4.26 3.34
CA ILE A 25 5.92 -4.07 3.41
C ILE A 25 5.52 -3.13 4.56
N TYR A 26 6.18 -3.26 5.71
CA TYR A 26 5.91 -2.39 6.86
C TYR A 26 6.25 -0.91 6.57
N VAL A 27 7.35 -0.66 5.86
CA VAL A 27 7.75 0.71 5.47
C VAL A 27 6.82 1.22 4.36
N SER A 28 6.46 0.40 3.38
CA SER A 28 5.55 0.83 2.30
C SER A 28 4.16 1.19 2.83
N VAL A 29 3.64 0.45 3.81
CA VAL A 29 2.38 0.80 4.48
C VAL A 29 2.48 2.13 5.24
N LYS A 30 3.64 2.46 5.83
CA LYS A 30 3.85 3.79 6.44
C LYS A 30 3.86 4.90 5.38
N ASN A 31 4.54 4.67 4.27
CA ASN A 31 4.56 5.62 3.15
C ASN A 31 3.16 5.82 2.58
N LEU A 32 2.34 4.75 2.49
CA LEU A 32 0.92 4.86 2.13
C LEU A 32 0.14 5.73 3.12
N ILE A 33 0.32 5.55 4.42
CA ILE A 33 -0.33 6.41 5.43
C ILE A 33 0.05 7.87 5.18
N ALA A 34 1.33 8.17 4.99
CA ALA A 34 1.80 9.53 4.71
C ALA A 34 1.16 10.11 3.43
N CYS A 35 1.08 9.32 2.35
CA CYS A 35 0.43 9.71 1.11
C CYS A 35 -1.08 9.96 1.29
N ALA A 36 -1.78 9.06 1.99
CA ALA A 36 -3.21 9.16 2.23
C ALA A 36 -3.56 10.39 3.08
N LEU A 37 -2.75 10.67 4.10
CA LEU A 37 -2.92 11.86 4.93
C LEU A 37 -2.55 13.16 4.19
N GLY A 38 -1.52 13.13 3.34
CA GLY A 38 -1.11 14.29 2.53
C GLY A 38 -2.15 14.69 1.47
N LYS A 39 -2.73 13.71 0.76
CA LYS A 39 -3.76 13.94 -0.27
C LYS A 39 -5.02 14.61 0.25
N ASN A 40 -5.39 14.36 1.51
CA ASN A 40 -6.51 15.01 2.16
C ASN A 40 -6.36 16.54 2.25
N TYR A 41 -5.17 17.09 1.99
CA TYR A 41 -4.91 18.53 1.98
C TYR A 41 -4.87 19.17 0.58
N GLU A 42 -4.63 18.41 -0.49
CA GLU A 42 -4.45 18.97 -1.85
C GLU A 42 -5.75 18.98 -2.70
N GLU A 43 -6.63 17.99 -2.56
CA GLU A 43 -7.81 17.83 -3.43
C GLU A 43 -9.15 17.88 -2.65
N SER A 44 -9.88 19.00 -2.76
CA SER A 44 -11.26 19.20 -2.27
C SER A 44 -11.46 19.20 -0.75
N PHE A 45 -12.43 19.99 -0.27
CA PHE A 45 -12.75 20.21 1.15
C PHE A 45 -13.30 18.97 1.90
N GLU A 46 -13.49 17.84 1.22
CA GLU A 46 -13.95 16.58 1.82
C GLU A 46 -12.82 15.55 1.84
N ALA A 47 -12.21 15.35 3.01
CA ALA A 47 -11.22 14.31 3.22
C ALA A 47 -11.84 12.93 2.89
N LYS A 48 -11.25 12.23 1.91
CA LYS A 48 -11.75 10.93 1.40
C LYS A 48 -11.74 9.84 2.48
N ILE A 49 -10.87 9.97 3.48
CA ILE A 49 -10.74 9.02 4.60
C ILE A 49 -10.28 9.75 5.87
N LYS A 50 -10.90 9.42 7.02
CA LYS A 50 -10.50 10.02 8.29
C LYS A 50 -9.12 9.53 8.73
N PRO A 51 -8.25 10.37 9.33
CA PRO A 51 -6.91 9.95 9.74
C PRO A 51 -6.88 8.71 10.65
N GLN A 52 -7.80 8.61 11.61
CA GLN A 52 -7.88 7.42 12.48
C GLN A 52 -8.25 6.14 11.71
N ASN A 53 -9.07 6.28 10.65
CA ASN A 53 -9.49 5.16 9.82
C ASN A 53 -8.34 4.66 8.94
N VAL A 54 -7.51 5.57 8.39
CA VAL A 54 -6.27 5.21 7.66
C VAL A 54 -5.37 4.34 8.53
N MET A 55 -5.14 4.78 9.77
CA MET A 55 -4.26 4.10 10.73
C MET A 55 -4.78 2.71 11.10
N THR A 56 -6.09 2.60 11.30
CA THR A 56 -6.76 1.34 11.61
C THR A 56 -6.69 0.38 10.42
N CYS A 57 -6.96 0.86 9.19
CA CYS A 57 -6.84 0.06 7.97
C CYS A 57 -5.42 -0.47 7.78
N ALA A 58 -4.40 0.37 7.97
CA ALA A 58 -3.00 -0.03 7.88
C ALA A 58 -2.64 -1.14 8.89
N LYS A 59 -3.12 -1.04 10.13
CA LYS A 59 -2.90 -2.06 11.17
C LYS A 59 -3.51 -3.40 10.76
N PHE A 60 -4.76 -3.40 10.29
CA PHE A 60 -5.45 -4.62 9.87
C PHE A 60 -4.87 -5.23 8.60
N LEU A 61 -4.41 -4.42 7.64
CA LEU A 61 -3.68 -4.92 6.47
C LEU A 61 -2.40 -5.66 6.86
N LEU A 62 -1.59 -5.06 7.73
CA LEU A 62 -0.38 -5.70 8.26
C LEU A 62 -0.69 -6.93 9.12
N GLN A 63 -1.85 -6.99 9.76
CA GLN A 63 -2.31 -8.19 10.47
C GLN A 63 -2.69 -9.29 9.49
N ALA A 64 -3.51 -9.00 8.48
CA ALA A 64 -3.94 -9.96 7.46
C ALA A 64 -2.74 -10.61 6.76
N ILE A 65 -1.77 -9.82 6.29
CA ILE A 65 -0.55 -10.34 5.63
C ILE A 65 0.23 -11.30 6.53
N ARG A 66 0.24 -11.06 7.85
CA ARG A 66 0.94 -11.95 8.80
C ARG A 66 0.13 -13.21 9.14
N SER A 67 -1.20 -13.13 9.17
CA SER A 67 -2.06 -14.22 9.62
C SER A 67 -2.48 -15.16 8.51
N CYS A 68 -2.55 -14.71 7.26
CA CYS A 68 -2.94 -15.55 6.13
C CYS A 68 -1.77 -16.45 5.73
N PRO A 69 -1.84 -17.79 5.87
CA PRO A 69 -0.82 -18.70 5.32
C PRO A 69 -0.79 -18.62 3.79
N LEU A 70 0.36 -18.93 3.18
CA LEU A 70 0.42 -19.13 1.73
C LEU A 70 -0.11 -20.53 1.41
N PRO A 71 -0.79 -20.72 0.27
CA PRO A 71 -1.19 -22.06 -0.17
C PRO A 71 0.01 -22.97 -0.38
N ASP A 72 -0.19 -24.29 -0.31
CA ASP A 72 0.87 -25.22 -0.72
C ASP A 72 1.16 -25.05 -2.22
N ILE A 73 2.32 -25.54 -2.69
CA ILE A 73 2.75 -25.33 -4.09
C ILE A 73 1.75 -25.95 -5.07
N GLU A 74 1.19 -27.12 -4.74
CA GLU A 74 0.18 -27.80 -5.54
C GLU A 74 -1.09 -26.95 -5.64
N GLN A 75 -1.57 -26.42 -4.51
CA GLN A 75 -2.74 -25.53 -4.45
C GLN A 75 -2.51 -24.25 -5.25
N PHE A 76 -1.32 -23.64 -5.13
CA PHE A 76 -0.96 -22.48 -5.94
C PHE A 76 -1.02 -22.77 -7.44
N CYS A 77 -0.58 -23.96 -7.85
CA CYS A 77 -0.62 -24.35 -9.26
C CYS A 77 -2.06 -24.59 -9.75
N GLU A 78 -2.93 -25.12 -8.89
CA GLU A 78 -4.37 -25.30 -9.15
C GLU A 78 -5.11 -23.95 -9.23
N GLU A 79 -4.84 -23.02 -8.31
CA GLU A 79 -5.49 -21.70 -8.23
C GLU A 79 -5.02 -20.75 -9.34
N HIS A 80 -3.80 -20.94 -9.84
CA HIS A 80 -3.21 -20.11 -10.88
C HIS A 80 -2.77 -20.98 -12.07
N PRO A 81 -3.69 -21.53 -12.87
CA PRO A 81 -3.33 -22.30 -14.06
C PRO A 81 -2.57 -21.43 -15.06
N GLN A 82 -1.74 -22.05 -15.90
CA GLN A 82 -1.00 -21.37 -16.95
C GLN A 82 -1.98 -20.79 -18.00
N PRO A 83 -2.00 -19.47 -18.24
CA PRO A 83 -2.80 -18.87 -19.31
C PRO A 83 -2.34 -19.34 -20.71
N GLU A 84 -3.22 -19.29 -21.70
CA GLU A 84 -2.91 -19.71 -23.09
C GLU A 84 -1.76 -18.91 -23.70
N ASP A 85 -1.61 -17.64 -23.32
CA ASP A 85 -0.57 -16.74 -23.82
C ASP A 85 0.76 -16.83 -23.05
N GLN A 86 0.80 -17.52 -21.91
CA GLN A 86 2.02 -17.63 -21.09
C GLN A 86 2.92 -18.74 -21.64
N LEU A 87 4.19 -18.43 -21.90
CA LEU A 87 5.17 -19.45 -22.29
C LEU A 87 5.48 -20.39 -21.12
N GLY A 88 5.81 -21.66 -21.42
CA GLY A 88 6.18 -22.63 -20.39
C GLY A 88 7.39 -22.20 -19.55
N VAL A 89 8.34 -21.46 -20.15
CA VAL A 89 9.50 -20.91 -19.44
C VAL A 89 9.10 -19.83 -18.43
N ASP A 90 8.18 -18.93 -18.79
CA ASP A 90 7.68 -17.89 -17.89
C ASP A 90 6.88 -18.51 -16.75
N ARG A 91 6.13 -19.59 -17.04
CA ARG A 91 5.42 -20.35 -16.02
C ARG A 91 6.36 -21.02 -15.02
N LEU A 92 7.46 -21.58 -15.48
CA LEU A 92 8.48 -22.17 -14.60
C LEU A 92 9.13 -21.10 -13.71
N ASP A 93 9.39 -19.92 -14.25
CA ASP A 93 9.92 -18.79 -13.47
C ASP A 93 8.93 -18.33 -12.39
N ASP A 94 7.64 -18.21 -12.71
CA ASP A 94 6.57 -17.93 -11.75
C ASP A 94 6.54 -18.94 -10.59
N ILE A 95 6.59 -20.24 -10.91
CA ILE A 95 6.60 -21.32 -9.91
C ILE A 95 7.88 -21.26 -9.07
N CYS A 96 9.03 -20.97 -9.68
CA CYS A 96 10.31 -20.85 -8.99
C CYS A 96 10.28 -19.69 -7.99
N LYS A 97 9.82 -18.50 -8.42
CA LYS A 97 9.61 -17.33 -7.57
C LYS A 97 8.69 -17.64 -6.39
N TYR A 98 7.58 -18.35 -6.65
CA TYR A 98 6.65 -18.77 -5.60
C TYR A 98 7.33 -19.70 -4.58
N LYS A 99 8.03 -20.74 -5.03
CA LYS A 99 8.76 -21.69 -4.18
C LYS A 99 9.76 -20.99 -3.26
N VAL A 100 10.50 -20.00 -3.80
CA VAL A 100 11.45 -19.20 -3.03
C VAL A 100 10.75 -18.43 -1.91
N ILE A 101 9.66 -17.70 -2.22
CA ILE A 101 8.89 -16.96 -1.21
C ILE A 101 8.28 -17.89 -0.16
N HIS A 102 7.71 -19.02 -0.58
CA HIS A 102 7.11 -20.00 0.30
C HIS A 102 8.13 -20.57 1.30
N ALA A 103 9.30 -21.02 0.81
CA ALA A 103 10.37 -21.53 1.66
C ALA A 103 10.95 -20.46 2.60
N LEU A 104 11.17 -19.24 2.11
CA LEU A 104 11.67 -18.12 2.91
C LEU A 104 10.68 -17.71 4.01
N ARG A 105 9.38 -17.68 3.70
CA ARG A 105 8.33 -17.40 4.68
C ARG A 105 8.36 -18.40 5.82
N TYR A 106 8.33 -19.70 5.48
CA TYR A 106 8.32 -20.77 6.49
C TYR A 106 9.54 -20.67 7.42
N LYS A 107 10.74 -20.48 6.83
CA LYS A 107 11.99 -20.31 7.58
C LYS A 107 11.98 -19.03 8.44
N ALA A 108 11.34 -17.96 7.97
CA ALA A 108 11.19 -16.74 8.75
C ALA A 108 10.26 -16.94 9.95
N GLU A 109 9.12 -17.62 9.76
CA GLU A 109 8.15 -17.93 10.82
C GLU A 109 8.75 -18.88 11.87
N GLU A 110 9.48 -19.91 11.45
CA GLU A 110 10.20 -20.84 12.35
C GLU A 110 11.18 -20.09 13.27
N LYS A 111 11.82 -19.03 12.76
CA LYS A 111 12.72 -18.16 13.51
C LYS A 111 12.00 -17.03 14.29
N GLY A 112 10.67 -17.00 14.29
CA GLY A 112 9.88 -15.93 14.93
C GLY A 112 9.98 -14.57 14.22
N GLY A 113 10.43 -14.55 12.98
CA GLY A 113 10.54 -13.36 12.14
C GLY A 113 9.16 -12.81 11.75
N LYS A 114 9.06 -11.48 11.65
CA LYS A 114 7.83 -10.81 11.19
C LYS A 114 7.88 -10.63 9.68
N ILE A 115 7.03 -11.35 8.95
CA ILE A 115 6.95 -11.33 7.48
C ILE A 115 6.92 -9.89 6.92
N THR A 116 6.05 -9.02 7.46
CA THR A 116 5.92 -7.63 6.99
C THR A 116 7.17 -6.77 7.18
N ARG A 117 8.12 -7.19 8.03
CA ARG A 117 9.40 -6.49 8.26
C ARG A 117 10.57 -7.11 7.50
N LEU A 118 10.41 -8.32 6.96
CA LEU A 118 11.47 -9.05 6.27
C LEU A 118 11.36 -8.97 4.76
N PHE A 119 10.14 -8.81 4.26
CA PHE A 119 9.85 -8.86 2.83
C PHE A 119 9.35 -7.53 2.29
N GLY A 120 9.64 -7.27 1.01
CA GLY A 120 9.19 -6.11 0.26
C GLY A 120 8.06 -6.43 -0.73
N LYS A 121 8.07 -5.74 -1.86
CA LYS A 121 7.04 -5.79 -2.90
C LYS A 121 6.94 -7.17 -3.56
N SER A 122 8.07 -7.81 -3.79
CA SER A 122 8.17 -9.10 -4.48
C SER A 122 7.42 -10.20 -3.74
N TYR A 123 7.37 -10.16 -2.42
CA TYR A 123 6.56 -11.12 -1.65
C TYR A 123 5.07 -11.06 -2.01
N ILE A 124 4.50 -9.86 -2.18
CA ILE A 124 3.09 -9.71 -2.54
C ILE A 124 2.89 -10.10 -4.01
N LYS A 125 3.76 -9.64 -4.93
CA LYS A 125 3.66 -9.96 -6.36
C LYS A 125 3.82 -11.47 -6.63
N TRP A 126 4.87 -12.09 -6.10
CA TRP A 126 5.21 -13.49 -6.41
C TRP A 126 4.30 -14.49 -5.71
N SER A 127 3.73 -14.15 -4.54
CA SER A 127 2.74 -15.01 -3.88
C SER A 127 1.37 -15.00 -4.56
N LYS A 128 1.10 -14.02 -5.44
CA LYS A 128 -0.21 -13.77 -6.07
C LYS A 128 -1.39 -13.74 -5.07
N SER A 129 -1.10 -13.52 -3.79
CA SER A 129 -2.03 -13.63 -2.67
C SER A 129 -2.66 -12.29 -2.25
N TRP A 130 -2.52 -11.25 -3.07
CA TRP A 130 -3.07 -9.92 -2.75
C TRP A 130 -4.57 -9.96 -2.47
N ASN A 131 -5.35 -10.66 -3.30
CA ASN A 131 -6.79 -10.81 -3.10
C ASN A 131 -7.13 -11.46 -1.76
N LEU A 132 -6.37 -12.47 -1.34
CA LEU A 132 -6.52 -13.10 -0.02
C LEU A 132 -6.27 -12.08 1.10
N PHE A 133 -5.14 -11.36 1.05
CA PHE A 133 -4.81 -10.36 2.07
C PHE A 133 -5.85 -9.24 2.14
N ARG A 134 -6.30 -8.76 0.96
CA ARG A 134 -7.32 -7.73 0.82
C ARG A 134 -8.65 -8.16 1.43
N ASN A 135 -9.16 -9.34 1.05
CA ASN A 135 -10.43 -9.84 1.54
C ASN A 135 -10.41 -10.09 3.05
N THR A 136 -9.34 -10.72 3.57
CA THR A 136 -9.18 -10.88 5.02
C THR A 136 -9.08 -9.53 5.75
N THR A 137 -8.46 -8.52 5.16
CA THR A 137 -8.42 -7.17 5.75
C THR A 137 -9.81 -6.56 5.84
N VAL A 138 -10.61 -6.64 4.77
CA VAL A 138 -12.00 -6.16 4.75
C VAL A 138 -12.84 -6.88 5.82
N GLU A 139 -12.76 -8.21 5.88
CA GLU A 139 -13.49 -9.01 6.87
C GLU A 139 -13.12 -8.61 8.30
N LEU A 140 -11.83 -8.52 8.61
CA LEU A 140 -11.37 -8.12 9.94
C LEU A 140 -11.83 -6.70 10.30
N LEU A 141 -11.80 -5.76 9.36
CA LEU A 141 -12.25 -4.39 9.61
C LEU A 141 -13.76 -4.31 9.84
N GLN A 142 -14.56 -5.03 9.05
CA GLN A 142 -16.01 -5.09 9.21
C GLN A 142 -16.44 -5.72 10.54
N GLN A 143 -15.68 -6.71 11.03
CA GLN A 143 -15.98 -7.38 12.29
C GLN A 143 -15.56 -6.58 13.53
N ASN A 144 -14.49 -5.78 13.44
CA ASN A 144 -13.86 -5.14 14.60
C ASN A 144 -14.05 -3.63 14.66
N THR A 145 -14.61 -3.00 13.62
CA THR A 145 -14.70 -1.54 13.50
C THR A 145 -16.00 -1.10 12.82
N HIS A 146 -16.29 0.20 12.87
CA HIS A 146 -17.41 0.84 12.17
C HIS A 146 -16.94 1.75 11.03
N ILE A 147 -15.82 1.41 10.39
CA ILE A 147 -15.28 2.19 9.27
C ILE A 147 -16.17 1.94 8.04
N PRO A 148 -16.63 2.99 7.33
CA PRO A 148 -17.39 2.82 6.09
C PRO A 148 -16.62 1.99 5.06
N LEU A 149 -17.32 1.12 4.33
CA LEU A 149 -16.70 0.22 3.37
C LEU A 149 -15.98 1.00 2.26
N GLU A 150 -16.49 2.16 1.89
CA GLU A 150 -15.93 3.04 0.88
C GLU A 150 -14.53 3.54 1.28
N GLU A 151 -14.33 3.87 2.56
CA GLU A 151 -13.03 4.28 3.09
C GLU A 151 -12.03 3.12 3.09
N ILE A 152 -12.47 1.93 3.49
CA ILE A 152 -11.66 0.70 3.47
C ILE A 152 -11.21 0.39 2.04
N GLU A 153 -12.16 0.39 1.10
CA GLU A 153 -11.95 0.15 -0.31
C GLU A 153 -11.00 1.17 -0.94
N TYR A 154 -11.17 2.46 -0.63
CA TYR A 154 -10.27 3.51 -1.10
C TYR A 154 -8.82 3.27 -0.63
N PHE A 155 -8.64 2.95 0.65
CA PHE A 155 -7.31 2.67 1.21
C PHE A 155 -6.66 1.45 0.53
N LEU A 156 -7.39 0.34 0.41
CA LEU A 156 -6.86 -0.90 -0.17
C LEU A 156 -6.59 -0.76 -1.67
N LYS A 157 -7.47 -0.11 -2.44
CA LYS A 157 -7.25 0.16 -3.86
C LYS A 157 -6.03 1.06 -4.11
N THR A 158 -5.78 2.02 -3.22
CA THR A 158 -4.57 2.87 -3.32
C THR A 158 -3.30 2.05 -3.15
N TYR A 159 -3.28 1.08 -2.23
CA TYR A 159 -2.14 0.18 -2.06
C TYR A 159 -2.02 -0.81 -3.23
N GLU A 160 -3.13 -1.39 -3.68
CA GLU A 160 -3.20 -2.28 -4.85
C GLU A 160 -2.63 -1.62 -6.10
N ALA A 161 -3.05 -0.38 -6.39
CA ALA A 161 -2.55 0.39 -7.53
C ALA A 161 -1.03 0.61 -7.50
N SER A 162 -0.41 0.56 -6.31
CA SER A 162 1.04 0.69 -6.14
C SER A 162 1.83 -0.58 -6.47
N LEU A 163 1.14 -1.73 -6.57
CA LEU A 163 1.76 -3.00 -6.94
C LEU A 163 2.08 -3.04 -8.45
N ASP A 164 1.25 -2.43 -9.29
CA ASP A 164 1.31 -2.53 -10.76
C ASP A 164 1.98 -1.31 -11.43
N LEU A 165 3.15 -0.91 -10.92
CA LEU A 165 3.89 0.25 -11.44
C LEU A 165 4.50 0.05 -12.84
N GLU A 166 4.67 -1.18 -13.29
CA GLU A 166 5.45 -1.50 -14.51
C GLU A 166 4.74 -1.10 -15.82
N ASP A 167 3.42 -0.93 -15.81
CA ASP A 167 2.61 -0.71 -17.03
C ASP A 167 1.96 0.69 -17.12
N LYS A 168 2.27 1.61 -16.20
CA LYS A 168 1.61 2.92 -16.19
C LYS A 168 2.31 3.92 -17.13
N PRO A 169 1.57 4.63 -17.99
CA PRO A 169 2.15 5.64 -18.87
C PRO A 169 2.78 6.79 -18.06
N GLU A 170 3.93 7.26 -18.53
CA GLU A 170 4.62 8.42 -17.96
C GLU A 170 3.68 9.65 -17.97
N GLY A 171 3.46 10.27 -16.80
CA GLY A 171 2.72 11.54 -16.70
C GLY A 171 1.53 11.57 -15.74
N VAL A 172 1.08 10.43 -15.22
CA VAL A 172 0.12 10.41 -14.10
C VAL A 172 0.88 10.67 -12.80
N GLU A 173 0.38 11.54 -11.93
CA GLU A 173 1.01 11.85 -10.63
C GLU A 173 1.03 10.60 -9.73
N ASN A 174 2.08 9.80 -9.89
CA ASN A 174 2.17 8.45 -9.35
C ASN A 174 2.62 8.48 -7.89
N ASN A 175 1.69 8.74 -6.99
CA ASN A 175 1.88 8.56 -5.54
C ASN A 175 2.28 7.11 -5.20
N GLU A 176 2.03 6.17 -6.10
CA GLU A 176 2.49 4.80 -6.08
C GLU A 176 4.02 4.67 -5.98
N LYS A 177 4.79 5.58 -6.61
CA LYS A 177 6.26 5.63 -6.50
C LYS A 177 6.69 5.93 -5.07
N LEU A 178 5.96 6.80 -4.36
CA LEU A 178 6.25 7.16 -2.98
C LEU A 178 5.99 6.00 -2.01
N ILE A 179 4.94 5.21 -2.25
CA ILE A 179 4.61 4.05 -1.40
C ILE A 179 5.79 3.08 -1.32
N TRP A 180 6.45 2.80 -2.44
CA TRP A 180 7.60 1.90 -2.51
C TRP A 180 8.96 2.61 -2.53
N ALA A 181 9.05 3.87 -2.09
CA ALA A 181 10.32 4.58 -1.97
C ALA A 181 11.10 4.17 -0.71
N THR A 182 12.39 3.85 -0.85
CA THR A 182 13.29 3.63 0.29
C THR A 182 13.61 4.95 1.01
N ASP A 183 13.82 6.03 0.24
CA ASP A 183 13.94 7.40 0.75
C ASP A 183 12.69 8.21 0.35
N PHE A 184 11.66 8.14 1.19
CA PHE A 184 10.38 8.81 0.96
C PHE A 184 10.54 10.31 0.75
N ASN A 185 11.38 10.98 1.56
CA ASN A 185 11.56 12.43 1.49
C ASN A 185 12.34 12.84 0.25
N GLY A 186 13.37 12.07 -0.13
CA GLY A 186 14.11 12.30 -1.36
C GLY A 186 13.21 12.24 -2.59
N VAL A 187 12.38 11.20 -2.71
CA VAL A 187 11.44 11.06 -3.84
C VAL A 187 10.37 12.16 -3.81
N LEU A 188 9.87 12.54 -2.63
CA LEU A 188 8.91 13.64 -2.50
C LEU A 188 9.50 14.98 -2.97
N LEU A 189 10.74 15.29 -2.60
CA LEU A 189 11.44 16.50 -3.04
C LEU A 189 11.70 16.50 -4.55
N GLU A 190 12.07 15.35 -5.12
CA GLU A 190 12.22 15.17 -6.57
C GLU A 190 10.90 15.48 -7.30
N MET A 191 9.79 14.91 -6.83
CA MET A 191 8.46 15.17 -7.40
C MET A 191 8.04 16.65 -7.28
N GLN A 192 8.34 17.30 -6.15
CA GLN A 192 8.07 18.74 -5.97
C GLN A 192 8.88 19.59 -6.94
N LYS A 193 10.17 19.25 -7.14
CA LYS A 193 11.05 19.93 -8.10
C LYS A 193 10.55 19.76 -9.53
N GLU A 194 10.16 18.54 -9.93
CA GLU A 194 9.54 18.30 -11.24
C GLU A 194 8.26 19.12 -11.43
N ARG A 195 7.40 19.17 -10.41
CA ARG A 195 6.16 19.96 -10.44
C ARG A 195 6.46 21.45 -10.62
N HIS A 196 7.46 21.98 -9.92
CA HIS A 196 7.91 23.37 -10.09
C HIS A 196 8.46 23.63 -11.49
N GLN A 197 9.30 22.75 -12.04
CA GLN A 197 9.82 22.88 -13.40
C GLN A 197 8.70 22.85 -14.46
N ARG A 198 7.68 22.00 -14.30
CA ARG A 198 6.51 21.98 -15.20
C ARG A 198 5.71 23.27 -15.12
N VAL A 199 5.54 23.86 -13.93
CA VAL A 199 4.85 25.14 -13.75
C VAL A 199 5.65 26.29 -14.37
N GLU A 200 6.96 26.34 -14.12
CA GLU A 200 7.86 27.34 -14.71
C GLU A 200 7.93 27.25 -16.24
N GLY A 201 7.94 26.03 -16.79
CA GLY A 201 7.87 25.81 -18.24
C GLY A 201 6.59 26.40 -18.84
N ARG A 202 5.43 26.12 -18.21
CA ARG A 202 4.16 26.71 -18.64
C ARG A 202 4.14 28.23 -18.56
N GLN A 203 4.76 28.84 -17.55
CA GLN A 203 4.84 30.30 -17.44
C GLN A 203 5.70 30.94 -18.54
N LYS A 204 6.76 30.26 -19.00
CA LYS A 204 7.61 30.73 -20.11
C LYS A 204 6.94 30.55 -21.47
N ASP A 205 6.12 29.52 -21.61
CA ASP A 205 5.38 29.25 -22.84
C ASP A 205 4.12 30.13 -22.99
N VAL A 206 3.71 30.86 -21.94
CA VAL A 206 2.75 31.96 -22.12
C VAL A 206 3.49 33.06 -22.90
N PRO A 207 3.12 33.33 -24.16
CA PRO A 207 3.74 34.39 -24.93
C PRO A 207 3.66 35.66 -24.10
N THR A 208 4.81 36.25 -23.79
CA THR A 208 4.82 37.56 -23.14
C THR A 208 4.19 38.51 -24.16
N GLU A 209 2.93 38.90 -23.92
CA GLU A 209 2.13 39.79 -24.77
C GLU A 209 2.72 41.22 -24.77
N GLU A 210 3.97 41.37 -25.21
CA GLU A 210 4.50 42.65 -25.68
C GLU A 210 3.90 43.02 -27.06
N GLU A 211 3.02 42.19 -27.62
CA GLU A 211 2.17 42.53 -28.77
C GLU A 211 0.82 43.09 -28.32
N ASP A 212 0.81 44.42 -28.15
CA ASP A 212 -0.35 45.31 -28.14
C ASP A 212 -1.23 45.34 -26.86
N PRO A 213 -0.96 46.26 -25.89
CA PRO A 213 -1.87 46.53 -24.76
C PRO A 213 -3.30 46.93 -25.20
N ASN A 214 -3.50 47.30 -26.47
CA ASN A 214 -4.82 47.56 -27.05
C ASN A 214 -5.67 46.29 -27.30
N SER A 215 -5.06 45.09 -27.35
CA SER A 215 -5.77 43.84 -27.64
C SER A 215 -6.54 43.30 -26.41
N LEU A 216 -5.94 43.40 -25.22
CA LEU A 216 -6.58 42.99 -23.95
C LEU A 216 -7.76 43.89 -23.57
N GLU A 217 -7.67 45.20 -23.84
CA GLU A 217 -8.77 46.14 -23.59
C GLU A 217 -9.96 45.85 -24.53
N ALA A 218 -9.71 45.47 -25.79
CA ALA A 218 -10.75 45.07 -26.75
C ALA A 218 -11.43 43.74 -26.39
N GLN A 219 -10.73 42.81 -25.76
CA GLN A 219 -11.29 41.53 -25.29
C GLN A 219 -12.06 41.68 -23.97
N LEU A 220 -11.56 42.50 -23.03
CA LEU A 220 -12.16 42.64 -21.71
C LEU A 220 -13.39 43.57 -21.71
N PHE A 221 -13.37 44.63 -22.52
CA PHE A 221 -14.48 45.57 -22.61
C PHE A 221 -15.49 45.23 -23.70
N GLY A 222 -15.29 44.12 -24.41
CA GLY A 222 -16.16 43.69 -25.50
C GLY A 222 -16.14 44.74 -26.60
N ALA A 223 -15.24 44.57 -27.57
CA ALA A 223 -15.33 45.29 -28.83
C ALA A 223 -16.81 45.38 -29.24
N PRO A 224 -17.36 46.59 -29.45
CA PRO A 224 -18.78 46.78 -29.72
C PRO A 224 -19.11 45.88 -30.89
N SER A 225 -19.97 44.90 -30.63
CA SER A 225 -20.44 43.94 -31.61
C SER A 225 -20.94 44.74 -32.80
N GLN A 226 -20.14 44.76 -33.88
CA GLN A 226 -20.63 45.30 -35.12
C GLN A 226 -21.91 44.52 -35.44
N PRO A 227 -23.03 45.21 -35.71
CA PRO A 227 -24.28 44.56 -36.03
C PRO A 227 -24.07 43.75 -37.31
N SER A 228 -23.83 42.45 -37.14
CA SER A 228 -23.89 41.48 -38.21
C SER A 228 -25.32 41.54 -38.77
N VAL A 229 -25.45 42.17 -39.93
CA VAL A 229 -26.66 42.18 -40.74
C VAL A 229 -26.95 40.73 -41.10
N ARG A 230 -27.72 40.09 -40.24
CA ARG A 230 -28.24 38.74 -40.43
C ARG A 230 -29.26 38.84 -41.57
N GLY A 231 -28.83 38.43 -42.75
CA GLY A 231 -29.72 38.10 -43.85
C GLY A 231 -30.75 37.10 -43.38
N ARG A 232 -32.01 37.54 -43.37
CA ARG A 232 -33.23 36.74 -43.34
C ARG A 232 -33.10 35.58 -44.31
N ASN A 233 -33.36 34.37 -43.85
CA ASN A 233 -34.18 33.40 -44.59
C ASN A 233 -34.95 32.56 -43.58
N ASP A 234 -36.25 32.82 -43.57
CA ASP A 234 -37.28 32.05 -42.89
C ASP A 234 -37.38 30.65 -43.52
N SER A 235 -37.49 29.60 -42.69
CA SER A 235 -38.69 28.76 -42.65
C SER A 235 -38.48 27.41 -41.95
N GLN A 236 -39.49 27.06 -41.15
CA GLN A 236 -39.94 25.73 -40.70
C GLN A 236 -39.32 25.12 -39.42
N ALA A 237 -39.94 25.54 -38.31
CA ALA A 237 -40.69 24.70 -37.36
C ALA A 237 -40.25 23.23 -37.16
N THR A 238 -39.83 22.91 -35.93
CA THR A 238 -40.35 21.76 -35.18
C THR A 238 -40.09 21.95 -33.69
N ALA A 239 -41.09 21.59 -32.90
CA ALA A 239 -41.22 21.83 -31.48
C ALA A 239 -40.51 20.76 -30.63
N VAL A 240 -39.85 21.17 -29.55
CA VAL A 240 -39.59 20.34 -28.35
C VAL A 240 -39.18 21.23 -27.15
N PRO A 241 -39.25 20.76 -25.88
CA PRO A 241 -39.83 21.53 -24.78
C PRO A 241 -38.80 22.08 -23.80
N SER A 242 -39.27 23.09 -23.06
CA SER A 242 -38.59 23.84 -22.01
C SER A 242 -38.00 22.97 -20.90
N LEU A 243 -36.71 23.16 -20.60
CA LEU A 243 -36.12 22.86 -19.30
C LEU A 243 -35.59 24.16 -18.70
N ASN A 244 -36.20 24.54 -17.57
CA ASN A 244 -35.79 25.64 -16.70
C ASN A 244 -34.41 25.34 -16.10
N PHE A 245 -33.43 26.22 -16.33
CA PHE A 245 -32.23 26.32 -15.52
C PHE A 245 -32.27 27.62 -14.72
N ASN A 246 -32.34 27.47 -13.40
CA ASN A 246 -32.18 28.54 -12.42
C ASN A 246 -30.73 29.04 -12.44
N ASN A 247 -30.54 30.30 -12.84
CA ASN A 247 -29.31 31.06 -12.64
C ASN A 247 -29.30 31.61 -11.20
N ASN A 248 -28.51 30.99 -10.32
CA ASN A 248 -28.05 31.65 -9.11
C ASN A 248 -26.62 32.16 -9.37
N GLY A 249 -26.50 33.48 -9.45
CA GLY A 249 -25.21 34.16 -9.50
C GLY A 249 -24.57 34.13 -8.11
N GLU A 250 -23.41 33.49 -8.01
CA GLU A 250 -22.51 33.65 -6.87
C GLU A 250 -21.34 34.55 -7.25
N ILE A 251 -21.19 35.59 -6.44
CA ILE A 251 -20.17 36.63 -6.53
C ILE A 251 -18.84 36.02 -6.06
N VAL A 252 -17.89 35.86 -6.98
CA VAL A 252 -16.52 35.44 -6.64
C VAL A 252 -15.78 36.63 -6.04
N ALA A 253 -15.72 36.68 -4.72
CA ALA A 253 -14.86 37.59 -3.99
C ALA A 253 -13.41 37.08 -4.03
N SER A 254 -12.56 37.82 -4.74
CA SER A 254 -11.10 37.64 -4.78
C SER A 254 -10.51 37.78 -3.37
N ARG A 255 -9.95 36.71 -2.80
CA ARG A 255 -9.25 36.76 -1.51
C ARG A 255 -7.74 36.76 -1.73
N GLN A 256 -7.12 37.88 -1.39
CA GLN A 256 -5.68 38.03 -1.21
C GLN A 256 -5.21 37.17 -0.03
N SER A 257 -4.28 36.25 -0.26
CA SER A 257 -3.62 35.48 0.81
C SER A 257 -2.51 36.33 1.44
N SER A 258 -2.75 36.83 2.64
CA SER A 258 -1.74 37.43 3.51
C SER A 258 -0.90 36.34 4.18
N MET A 259 0.42 36.40 4.00
CA MET A 259 1.38 35.58 4.75
C MET A 259 1.50 36.08 6.19
N THR A 260 0.94 35.34 7.15
CA THR A 260 1.24 35.51 8.56
C THR A 260 2.36 34.54 8.98
N SER A 261 3.54 35.10 9.22
CA SER A 261 4.69 34.45 9.86
C SER A 261 4.36 34.10 11.32
N LEU A 262 4.27 32.82 11.65
CA LEU A 262 4.15 32.34 13.03
C LEU A 262 5.54 32.20 13.67
N ASN A 263 5.74 33.00 14.70
CA ASN A 263 6.92 33.11 15.54
C ASN A 263 6.79 32.09 16.69
N LEU A 264 7.64 31.06 16.71
CA LEU A 264 7.68 30.04 17.77
C LEU A 264 8.72 30.45 18.83
N ASN A 265 8.22 31.00 19.94
CA ASN A 265 9.03 31.23 21.14
C ASN A 265 9.25 29.92 21.90
N ALA A 266 10.52 29.66 22.23
CA ALA A 266 10.98 28.59 23.09
C ALA A 266 10.46 28.76 24.52
N TYR A 267 9.79 27.72 25.05
CA TYR A 267 9.48 27.61 26.47
C TYR A 267 10.49 26.66 27.13
N SER A 268 11.31 27.23 28.01
CA SER A 268 12.27 26.54 28.87
C SER A 268 11.72 26.40 30.29
N GLY A 269 11.94 25.23 30.90
CA GLY A 269 11.87 24.97 32.35
C GLY A 269 11.03 23.73 32.65
N SER A 270 11.35 22.85 33.60
CA SER A 270 12.47 22.66 34.53
C SER A 270 12.29 21.23 35.12
N PRO A 271 13.31 20.65 35.79
CA PRO A 271 13.38 19.20 36.05
C PRO A 271 12.69 18.79 37.37
N LEU A 272 12.13 17.57 37.41
CA LEU A 272 11.69 16.92 38.65
C LEU A 272 12.15 15.46 38.70
N GLN A 273 13.16 15.26 39.54
CA GLN A 273 13.32 14.27 40.61
C GLN A 273 13.07 12.76 40.36
N ASP A 274 14.17 12.05 40.60
CA ASP A 274 14.39 10.65 40.97
C ASP A 274 13.24 9.90 41.66
N SER A 275 13.03 8.65 41.24
CA SER A 275 12.78 7.56 42.19
C SER A 275 12.95 6.15 41.59
N ASN A 276 13.85 5.39 42.23
CA ASN A 276 13.79 3.96 42.53
C ASN A 276 13.84 2.91 41.39
N LEU A 277 15.07 2.54 41.06
CA LEU A 277 15.43 1.23 40.50
C LEU A 277 15.17 0.10 41.51
N ARG A 278 14.31 -0.85 41.15
CA ARG A 278 14.27 -2.19 41.76
C ARG A 278 14.79 -3.21 40.76
N THR A 279 15.99 -3.71 41.03
CA THR A 279 16.64 -4.83 40.34
C THR A 279 15.95 -6.13 40.74
N LEU A 280 15.34 -6.83 39.78
CA LEU A 280 14.87 -8.20 39.96
C LEU A 280 15.84 -9.15 39.24
N ASP A 281 16.50 -9.95 40.07
CA ASP A 281 17.45 -11.00 39.74
C ASP A 281 16.68 -12.25 39.28
N VAL A 282 16.84 -12.65 38.02
CA VAL A 282 16.22 -13.87 37.47
C VAL A 282 17.30 -14.92 37.28
N ARG A 283 17.38 -15.85 38.23
CA ARG A 283 18.15 -17.09 38.15
C ARG A 283 17.62 -17.99 37.04
N SER A 284 18.43 -18.22 36.01
CA SER A 284 18.26 -19.30 35.03
C SER A 284 18.48 -20.67 35.68
N ARG A 285 17.52 -21.58 35.53
CA ARG A 285 17.72 -23.02 35.71
C ARG A 285 17.91 -23.65 34.33
N ALA A 286 19.09 -24.21 34.09
CA ALA A 286 19.35 -25.11 32.98
C ALA A 286 18.72 -26.48 33.28
N THR A 287 18.01 -27.04 32.30
CA THR A 287 17.55 -28.43 32.31
C THR A 287 18.18 -29.11 31.11
N THR A 288 19.15 -29.98 31.38
CA THR A 288 19.70 -30.97 30.45
C THR A 288 18.65 -32.04 30.20
N MET A 289 18.31 -32.29 28.93
CA MET A 289 17.67 -33.51 28.49
C MET A 289 18.49 -34.11 27.36
N GLU A 290 19.29 -35.10 27.72
CA GLU A 290 19.92 -36.07 26.85
C GLU A 290 18.96 -37.25 26.65
N GLN A 291 19.14 -38.00 25.57
CA GLN A 291 18.40 -39.20 25.14
C GLN A 291 17.14 -38.96 24.29
N LEU A 292 17.33 -39.04 22.97
CA LEU A 292 16.66 -40.01 22.10
C LEU A 292 17.48 -40.08 20.80
N GLY A 293 18.20 -41.19 20.61
CA GLY A 293 19.05 -41.44 19.45
C GLY A 293 18.25 -41.69 18.18
N LEU A 294 17.98 -40.62 17.44
CA LEU A 294 17.47 -40.66 16.07
C LEU A 294 18.43 -39.87 15.20
N GLU A 295 19.02 -40.54 14.20
CA GLU A 295 19.90 -39.91 13.22
C GLU A 295 19.12 -38.90 12.36
N PRO A 296 19.66 -37.69 12.11
CA PRO A 296 19.09 -36.75 11.17
C PRO A 296 19.56 -37.06 9.72
N PRO A 297 18.68 -36.91 8.71
CA PRO A 297 19.09 -36.99 7.31
C PRO A 297 19.90 -35.74 6.91
N LEU A 298 20.89 -35.98 6.06
CA LEU A 298 21.84 -35.02 5.50
C LEU A 298 21.15 -33.79 4.88
N TYR A 299 21.24 -32.65 5.57
CA TYR A 299 20.97 -31.32 5.01
C TYR A 299 21.95 -30.29 5.59
N GLU A 300 23.25 -30.53 5.40
CA GLU A 300 24.30 -29.55 5.66
C GLU A 300 24.94 -29.10 4.35
N SER A 301 24.49 -27.97 3.79
CA SER A 301 25.27 -27.20 2.79
C SER A 301 24.91 -25.70 2.70
N LEU A 302 24.20 -25.11 3.67
CA LEU A 302 23.84 -23.67 3.60
C LEU A 302 24.14 -22.86 4.88
N THR A 303 25.14 -23.26 5.65
CA THR A 303 25.59 -22.53 6.86
C THR A 303 27.09 -22.30 6.84
N ARG A 304 27.55 -21.36 5.99
CA ARG A 304 28.79 -20.61 6.21
C ARG A 304 28.66 -19.22 5.59
N CYS A 305 29.22 -18.23 6.28
CA CYS A 305 29.32 -16.80 5.95
C CYS A 305 28.19 -15.90 6.48
N ILE A 306 28.17 -15.64 7.80
CA ILE A 306 28.03 -14.27 8.33
C ILE A 306 28.90 -14.18 9.59
N SER A 307 30.14 -13.71 9.44
CA SER A 307 30.97 -13.21 10.54
C SER A 307 30.66 -11.73 10.75
N HIS A 308 30.24 -11.38 11.97
CA HIS A 308 30.00 -10.01 12.41
C HIS A 308 31.31 -9.19 12.42
N ASP A 309 31.24 -7.99 11.84
CA ASP A 309 32.24 -6.93 12.01
C ASP A 309 31.55 -5.74 12.73
N PRO A 310 32.00 -5.32 13.93
CA PRO A 310 31.33 -4.27 14.70
C PRO A 310 32.08 -2.94 14.59
N ALA A 311 31.78 -2.11 13.59
CA ALA A 311 32.25 -0.73 13.57
C ALA A 311 31.43 0.16 12.62
N HIS A 312 30.33 0.75 13.11
CA HIS A 312 30.01 2.18 12.88
C HIS A 312 28.68 2.53 13.59
N VAL A 313 28.76 3.35 14.64
CA VAL A 313 27.61 4.03 15.25
C VAL A 313 27.92 5.51 15.19
N GLN A 314 27.19 6.26 14.37
CA GLN A 314 26.90 7.68 14.58
C GLN A 314 25.82 8.14 13.58
N ASP A 315 25.02 9.09 14.05
CA ASP A 315 23.95 9.82 13.36
C ASP A 315 22.57 9.18 13.31
N ARG A 316 21.88 9.28 14.46
CA ARG A 316 20.42 9.18 14.53
C ARG A 316 19.84 10.28 15.41
N GLU A 317 19.96 11.52 14.95
CA GLU A 317 19.19 12.65 15.49
C GLU A 317 18.48 13.37 14.35
N ARG A 318 17.19 13.07 14.19
CA ARG A 318 16.10 13.93 13.65
C ARG A 318 14.81 13.10 13.65
N SER A 319 14.27 12.91 14.85
CA SER A 319 12.88 12.47 15.07
C SER A 319 12.02 13.72 15.22
N THR A 320 11.21 14.01 14.22
CA THR A 320 10.01 14.84 14.38
C THR A 320 8.94 14.26 13.47
N THR A 321 7.76 13.99 14.04
CA THR A 321 6.51 13.40 13.45
C THR A 321 6.28 11.89 13.61
N LEU A 322 7.26 11.09 14.08
CA LEU A 322 7.11 9.61 14.21
C LEU A 322 6.96 9.08 15.64
N ASP A 323 6.96 9.95 16.66
CA ASP A 323 6.89 9.56 18.08
C ASP A 323 5.47 9.28 18.61
N LEU A 324 4.41 9.50 17.83
CA LEU A 324 3.05 9.10 18.24
C LEU A 324 2.85 7.57 18.24
N PHE A 325 3.72 6.80 17.59
CA PHE A 325 3.55 5.34 17.44
C PHE A 325 4.19 4.51 18.56
N ALA A 326 5.08 5.09 19.36
CA ALA A 326 5.74 4.36 20.45
C ALA A 326 4.80 4.15 21.66
N TYR A 327 3.78 5.00 21.83
CA TYR A 327 2.94 5.01 23.02
C TYR A 327 1.80 3.98 23.01
N GLU A 328 1.36 3.52 21.83
CA GLU A 328 0.18 2.64 21.71
C GLU A 328 0.51 1.13 21.67
N GLN A 329 1.80 0.76 21.59
CA GLN A 329 2.21 -0.65 21.55
C GLN A 329 2.34 -1.30 22.93
N GLN A 330 2.27 -0.55 24.03
CA GLN A 330 2.43 -1.09 25.40
C GLN A 330 1.13 -1.65 26.02
N GLY A 331 -0.03 -1.50 25.36
CA GLY A 331 -1.33 -1.82 25.97
C GLY A 331 -1.88 -3.24 25.77
N PHE A 332 -1.28 -4.11 24.94
CA PHE A 332 -2.00 -5.29 24.42
C PHE A 332 -1.36 -6.67 24.69
N ALA A 333 -0.49 -6.78 25.69
CA ALA A 333 0.03 -8.09 26.13
C ALA A 333 -0.92 -8.88 27.06
N ALA A 334 -2.13 -8.37 27.38
CA ALA A 334 -3.01 -8.99 28.36
C ALA A 334 -4.48 -9.06 27.90
N SER A 335 -4.81 -10.03 27.04
CA SER A 335 -6.15 -10.63 26.94
C SER A 335 -6.22 -11.62 25.76
N CYS A 336 -5.60 -12.78 25.92
CA CYS A 336 -5.96 -13.95 25.12
C CYS A 336 -6.63 -14.95 26.07
N PRO A 337 -7.96 -15.13 26.05
CA PRO A 337 -8.61 -16.15 26.86
C PRO A 337 -8.24 -17.53 26.30
N GLN A 338 -7.50 -18.31 27.10
CA GLN A 338 -7.30 -19.73 26.86
C GLN A 338 -8.63 -20.45 27.11
N SER A 339 -9.34 -20.81 26.04
CA SER A 339 -10.43 -21.78 26.13
C SER A 339 -9.91 -23.19 25.81
N LEU A 340 -10.06 -24.05 26.80
CA LEU A 340 -9.82 -25.49 26.82
C LEU A 340 -10.36 -26.20 25.56
N VAL A 341 -9.51 -26.92 24.85
CA VAL A 341 -9.92 -27.90 23.83
C VAL A 341 -9.65 -29.30 24.38
N SER A 342 -10.73 -29.95 24.79
CA SER A 342 -10.85 -31.39 24.95
C SER A 342 -10.91 -32.05 23.56
N SER A 343 -10.01 -33.01 23.30
CA SER A 343 -9.99 -33.80 22.08
C SER A 343 -11.28 -34.59 21.85
N PRO A 344 -11.77 -34.64 20.60
CA PRO A 344 -12.52 -35.78 20.11
C PRO A 344 -11.80 -36.49 18.97
N LYS A 345 -12.08 -37.79 18.90
CA LYS A 345 -11.53 -38.80 18.00
C LYS A 345 -11.85 -38.53 16.52
N ALA A 346 -10.98 -39.08 15.69
CA ALA A 346 -11.04 -39.21 14.24
C ALA A 346 -12.45 -39.41 13.63
N GLY A 347 -12.71 -38.70 12.53
CA GLY A 347 -13.76 -39.04 11.56
C GLY A 347 -14.40 -37.82 10.89
N ALA A 348 -14.40 -37.82 9.55
CA ALA A 348 -15.20 -37.00 8.63
C ALA A 348 -14.60 -35.66 8.11
N SER A 349 -14.00 -35.79 6.92
CA SER A 349 -14.37 -35.10 5.67
C SER A 349 -14.33 -33.57 5.55
N ARG A 350 -13.37 -33.14 4.70
CA ARG A 350 -13.36 -31.98 3.79
C ARG A 350 -14.77 -31.50 3.39
N SER A 351 -15.13 -30.26 3.74
CA SER A 351 -15.97 -29.38 2.93
C SER A 351 -15.89 -27.92 3.41
N TYR A 352 -14.89 -27.16 2.95
CA TYR A 352 -14.88 -25.70 3.11
C TYR A 352 -14.24 -25.01 1.91
N LEU A 353 -14.70 -25.33 0.70
CA LEU A 353 -14.48 -24.52 -0.50
C LEU A 353 -15.63 -24.79 -1.46
N TYR A 354 -16.74 -24.07 -1.35
CA TYR A 354 -17.71 -23.87 -2.44
C TYR A 354 -18.78 -22.87 -1.97
N ASN A 355 -18.57 -21.57 -2.18
CA ASN A 355 -19.63 -20.57 -2.04
C ASN A 355 -19.40 -19.28 -2.85
N ALA A 356 -18.79 -19.39 -4.04
CA ALA A 356 -18.64 -18.23 -4.96
C ALA A 356 -19.25 -18.40 -6.37
N GLU A 357 -19.70 -19.60 -6.78
CA GLU A 357 -20.13 -19.84 -8.18
C GLU A 357 -21.64 -19.99 -8.43
N ARG A 358 -22.52 -19.66 -7.47
CA ARG A 358 -23.97 -19.93 -7.63
C ARG A 358 -24.85 -18.76 -8.10
N ARG A 359 -24.27 -17.73 -8.75
CA ARG A 359 -25.05 -16.55 -9.23
C ARG A 359 -25.12 -16.34 -10.75
N LEU A 360 -24.68 -17.29 -11.58
CA LEU A 360 -24.75 -17.15 -13.05
C LEU A 360 -25.65 -18.17 -13.78
N ASN A 361 -26.43 -19.01 -13.09
CA ASN A 361 -27.20 -20.08 -13.76
C ASN A 361 -28.72 -20.07 -13.57
N GLU A 362 -29.34 -18.95 -13.18
CA GLU A 362 -30.80 -18.85 -13.00
C GLU A 362 -31.54 -18.04 -14.08
N HIS A 363 -30.96 -17.82 -15.27
CA HIS A 363 -31.64 -17.09 -16.37
C HIS A 363 -31.83 -17.88 -17.68
N SER A 364 -31.71 -19.22 -17.66
CA SER A 364 -31.99 -20.02 -18.85
C SER A 364 -32.93 -21.19 -18.55
N SER A 365 -34.17 -20.89 -18.18
CA SER A 365 -35.30 -21.84 -18.28
C SER A 365 -36.61 -21.07 -18.10
N ASN A 366 -37.04 -20.39 -19.17
CA ASN A 366 -38.44 -20.04 -19.39
C ASN A 366 -38.65 -19.89 -20.90
N ASP A 367 -38.71 -21.02 -21.59
CA ASP A 367 -39.34 -21.15 -22.90
C ASP A 367 -39.77 -22.60 -23.07
N SER A 368 -41.08 -22.85 -23.00
CA SER A 368 -41.86 -23.98 -23.56
C SER A 368 -43.02 -24.37 -22.64
N THR A 369 -44.16 -23.69 -22.80
CA THR A 369 -45.50 -24.33 -22.90
C THR A 369 -46.53 -23.33 -23.40
#